data_AF-A0A7J3A9B6-F1
#
_entry.id   AF-A0A7J3A9B6-F1
#
_cell.length_a   1.000
_cell.length_b   1.000
_cell.length_c   1.000
_cell.angle_alpha   90.00
_cell.angle_beta   90.00
_cell.angle_gamma   90.00
#
_symmetry.space_group_name_H-M   'P 1'
#
loop_
_entity.id
_entity.type
_entity.pdbx_description
1 polymer ?
#
loop_
_entity_poly.entity_id
_entity_poly.type
_entity_poly.pdbx_seq_one_letter_code
_entity_poly.pdbx_strand_id
1 'polypeptide(L)'
;GALILKPEKVGEVAARVAMLIAPKRMKYKVIPDVSAVIEWGKRCAGCKDTPCRRACPNDLPIPEAMEAAKKGDLSKFALLYDLCIGCGRCEHACTNSAPIHSLIVAAAQKQIREEKFYVRAGRGAIQDVEIRRVGGPIVLGEIPGVIALVGCSNYPASGVEVAQMAEEFAKRRYIVVASGCSAMSIGMYRDEEGKTIYETFPGSFDAGGVVNVGSCVANSHIAGAAIKIASIFAKRNLRANYEEIADYIHNRVGAVGIAWGAMSQKAAAIASGFWRLGVPVIVGPHGSKYRRMLLGRRDRDEDWFVYDARTGERVYVGPCPEHLFYAAETKEEAMVMAARLVMRANDTAKGRAIKLSHYIDLHKKFYGTMPDDLHLFVRSESDLSVTIRDEVMKILREKGWKERPIPDPTLLPRLIRKEV
;
A
#
# COMPACT_ATOMS: atom_id res chain seq x y z
N GLY A 1 -12.68 -15.66 31.08
CA GLY A 1 -13.32 -16.17 29.85
C GLY A 1 -13.39 -17.69 29.91
N ALA A 2 -13.97 -18.34 28.90
CA ALA A 2 -14.02 -19.80 28.77
C ALA A 2 -13.70 -20.22 27.32
N LEU A 3 -13.04 -21.38 27.15
CA LEU A 3 -12.72 -21.95 25.84
C LEU A 3 -13.90 -22.81 25.35
N ILE A 4 -14.38 -22.55 24.12
CA ILE A 4 -15.45 -23.33 23.49
C ILE A 4 -14.95 -23.75 22.10
N LEU A 5 -14.70 -25.05 21.93
CA LEU A 5 -14.15 -25.60 20.69
C LEU A 5 -15.22 -26.19 19.76
N LYS A 6 -16.45 -26.38 20.26
CA LYS A 6 -17.57 -26.98 19.53
C LYS A 6 -18.27 -25.95 18.63
N PRO A 7 -18.08 -25.95 17.29
CA PRO A 7 -18.60 -24.90 16.42
C PRO A 7 -20.12 -24.73 16.53
N GLU A 8 -20.86 -25.83 16.71
CA GLU A 8 -22.31 -25.85 16.88
C GLU A 8 -22.81 -25.14 18.15
N LYS A 9 -21.94 -24.97 19.15
CA LYS A 9 -22.26 -24.26 20.40
C LYS A 9 -21.70 -22.84 20.47
N VAL A 10 -20.61 -22.54 19.75
CA VAL A 10 -19.96 -21.22 19.81
C VAL A 10 -20.95 -20.10 19.46
N GLY A 11 -21.72 -20.25 18.38
CA GLY A 11 -22.69 -19.24 17.94
C GLY A 11 -23.78 -18.97 18.97
N GLU A 12 -24.39 -20.04 19.50
CA GLU A 12 -25.45 -19.94 20.52
C GLU A 12 -24.92 -19.27 21.79
N VAL A 13 -23.80 -19.75 22.32
CA VAL A 13 -23.23 -19.25 23.58
C VAL A 13 -22.81 -17.79 23.44
N ALA A 14 -22.12 -17.43 22.35
CA ALA A 14 -21.68 -16.05 22.14
C ALA A 14 -22.86 -15.07 22.10
N ALA A 15 -23.91 -15.39 21.33
CA ALA A 15 -25.09 -14.53 21.21
C ALA A 15 -25.86 -14.40 22.54
N ARG A 16 -26.13 -15.53 23.21
CA ARG A 16 -26.89 -15.52 24.48
C ARG A 16 -26.14 -14.83 25.61
N VAL A 17 -24.83 -15.07 25.73
CA VAL A 17 -23.99 -14.39 26.74
C VAL A 17 -23.97 -12.89 26.49
N ALA A 18 -23.83 -12.44 25.23
CA ALA A 18 -23.88 -11.01 24.91
C ALA A 18 -25.19 -10.36 25.36
N MET A 19 -26.33 -10.98 25.04
CA MET A 19 -27.67 -10.49 25.42
C MET A 19 -27.90 -10.46 26.93
N LEU A 20 -27.45 -11.48 27.66
CA LEU A 20 -27.63 -11.57 29.12
C LEU A 20 -26.70 -10.65 29.92
N ILE A 21 -25.49 -10.40 29.40
CA ILE A 21 -24.48 -9.58 30.08
C ILE A 21 -24.65 -8.09 29.78
N ALA A 22 -25.15 -7.72 28.59
CA ALA A 22 -25.39 -6.33 28.20
C ALA A 22 -26.11 -5.50 29.30
N PRO A 23 -27.29 -5.88 29.83
CA PRO A 23 -27.97 -5.09 30.85
C PRO A 23 -27.21 -5.00 32.18
N LYS A 24 -26.46 -6.04 32.53
CA LYS A 24 -25.63 -6.04 33.75
C LYS A 24 -24.44 -5.09 33.63
N ARG A 25 -23.94 -4.87 32.41
CA ARG A 25 -22.76 -4.03 32.14
C ARG A 25 -23.09 -2.57 31.87
N MET A 26 -24.30 -2.23 31.45
CA MET A 26 -24.71 -0.85 31.13
C MET A 26 -24.46 0.16 32.26
N LYS A 27 -24.44 -0.28 33.52
CA LYS A 27 -24.18 0.59 34.68
C LYS A 27 -22.71 1.01 34.84
N TYR A 28 -21.75 0.33 34.21
CA TYR A 28 -20.33 0.63 34.39
C TYR A 28 -19.86 1.66 33.34
N LYS A 29 -19.33 2.80 33.81
CA LYS A 29 -18.62 3.77 32.98
C LYS A 29 -17.13 3.47 33.05
N VAL A 30 -16.58 2.89 31.98
CA VAL A 30 -15.17 2.46 31.94
C VAL A 30 -14.25 3.55 31.39
N ILE A 31 -14.78 4.45 30.56
CA ILE A 31 -14.00 5.55 29.97
C ILE A 31 -14.00 6.74 30.95
N PRO A 32 -12.83 7.30 31.28
CA PRO A 32 -12.71 8.51 32.11
C PRO A 32 -13.54 9.67 31.56
N ASP A 33 -14.07 10.50 32.45
CA ASP A 33 -14.64 11.80 32.08
C ASP A 33 -13.54 12.86 31.91
N VAL A 34 -13.92 14.03 31.40
CA VAL A 34 -12.97 15.14 31.14
C VAL A 34 -12.24 15.57 32.41
N SER A 35 -12.94 15.64 33.56
CA SER A 35 -12.32 15.97 34.84
C SER A 35 -11.26 14.95 35.24
N ALA A 36 -11.53 13.66 35.07
CA ALA A 36 -10.57 12.60 35.35
C ALA A 36 -9.35 12.69 34.43
N VAL A 37 -9.51 13.07 33.16
CA VAL A 37 -8.38 13.29 32.24
C VAL A 37 -7.47 14.42 32.74
N ILE A 38 -8.05 15.53 33.18
CA ILE A 38 -7.29 16.67 33.73
C ILE A 38 -6.57 16.27 35.03
N GLU A 39 -7.23 15.55 35.91
CA GLU A 39 -6.62 15.04 37.15
C GLU A 39 -5.46 14.09 36.88
N TRP A 40 -5.57 13.22 35.88
CA TRP A 40 -4.45 12.38 35.45
C TRP A 40 -3.29 13.21 34.87
N GLY A 41 -3.60 14.28 34.11
CA GLY A 41 -2.60 15.23 33.63
C GLY A 41 -1.84 15.90 34.79
N LYS A 42 -2.54 16.34 35.85
CA LYS A 42 -1.93 16.90 37.06
C LYS A 42 -1.08 15.90 37.83
N ARG A 43 -1.46 14.63 37.84
CA ARG A 43 -0.71 13.52 38.47
C ARG A 43 0.49 13.05 37.65
N CYS A 44 0.68 13.56 36.43
CA CYS A 44 1.85 13.21 35.63
C CYS A 44 3.13 13.69 36.34
N ALA A 45 4.07 12.78 36.58
CA ALA A 45 5.32 13.09 37.27
C ALA A 45 6.35 13.85 36.41
N GLY A 46 6.08 14.10 35.12
CA GLY A 46 7.03 14.79 34.23
C GLY A 46 8.38 14.07 34.14
N CYS A 47 8.36 12.75 33.99
CA CYS A 47 9.57 11.92 34.02
C CYS A 47 10.60 12.37 32.98
N LYS A 48 11.84 12.65 33.43
CA LYS A 48 12.94 13.14 32.58
C LYS A 48 13.21 12.26 31.36
N ASP A 49 13.15 10.94 31.52
CA ASP A 49 13.41 9.98 30.44
C ASP A 49 12.17 9.62 29.59
N THR A 50 11.01 10.21 29.87
CA THR A 50 9.75 10.00 29.12
C THR A 50 9.45 8.53 28.77
N PRO A 51 9.40 7.61 29.75
CA PRO A 51 9.32 6.17 29.50
C PRO A 51 8.07 5.77 28.69
N CYS A 52 6.95 6.48 28.84
CA CYS A 52 5.74 6.26 28.05
C CYS A 52 5.94 6.51 26.55
N ARG A 53 6.69 7.55 26.18
CA ARG A 53 7.02 7.90 24.79
C ARG A 53 8.04 6.90 24.22
N ARG A 54 9.13 6.64 24.95
CA ARG A 54 10.15 5.66 24.56
C ARG A 54 9.59 4.23 24.36
N ALA A 55 8.60 3.85 25.15
CA ALA A 55 7.92 2.55 25.02
C ALA A 55 6.93 2.51 23.85
N CYS A 56 6.48 3.68 23.35
CA CYS A 56 5.53 3.76 22.26
C CYS A 56 6.19 3.31 20.94
N PRO A 57 5.59 2.36 20.20
CA PRO A 57 6.15 1.93 18.91
C PRO A 57 6.17 3.03 17.85
N ASN A 58 5.30 4.04 17.99
CA ASN A 58 5.16 5.18 17.07
C ASN A 58 5.73 6.48 17.67
N ASP A 59 6.47 6.41 18.78
CA ASP A 59 7.08 7.58 19.45
C ASP A 59 6.08 8.73 19.75
N LEU A 60 4.84 8.39 20.14
CA LEU A 60 3.80 9.40 20.32
C LEU A 60 4.16 10.41 21.43
N PRO A 61 3.87 11.71 21.25
CA PRO A 61 4.15 12.78 22.20
C PRO A 61 3.15 12.79 23.38
N ILE A 62 3.14 11.68 24.13
CA ILE A 62 2.30 11.46 25.32
C ILE A 62 2.61 12.46 26.45
N PRO A 63 3.89 12.75 26.80
CA PRO A 63 4.21 13.75 27.82
C PRO A 63 3.63 15.14 27.51
N GLU A 64 3.68 15.55 26.25
CA GLU A 64 3.18 16.83 25.77
C GLU A 64 1.65 16.91 25.84
N ALA A 65 0.97 15.79 25.58
CA ALA A 65 -0.48 15.66 25.76
C ALA A 65 -0.87 15.69 27.25
N MET A 66 -0.10 15.06 28.13
CA MET A 66 -0.31 15.11 29.59
C MET A 66 -0.18 16.53 30.15
N GLU A 67 0.84 17.28 29.71
CA GLU A 67 1.06 18.66 30.16
C GLU A 67 -0.03 19.61 29.63
N ALA A 68 -0.53 19.39 28.41
CA ALA A 68 -1.71 20.13 27.91
C ALA A 68 -2.97 19.81 28.73
N ALA A 69 -3.21 18.53 29.02
CA ALA A 69 -4.36 18.09 29.81
C ALA A 69 -4.35 18.66 31.24
N LYS A 70 -3.17 18.81 31.85
CA LYS A 70 -3.00 19.49 33.15
C LYS A 70 -3.58 20.91 33.14
N LYS A 71 -3.52 21.60 31.99
CA LYS A 71 -4.04 22.96 31.76
C LYS A 71 -5.48 22.98 31.25
N GLY A 72 -6.14 21.81 31.16
CA GLY A 72 -7.51 21.68 30.65
C GLY A 72 -7.63 21.48 29.14
N ASP A 73 -6.51 21.40 28.40
CA ASP A 73 -6.52 21.19 26.95
C ASP A 73 -6.38 19.69 26.60
N LEU A 74 -7.46 19.10 26.10
CA LEU A 74 -7.52 17.69 25.70
C LEU A 74 -7.25 17.49 24.19
N SER A 75 -7.10 18.57 23.41
CA SER A 75 -6.96 18.49 21.95
C SER A 75 -5.76 17.64 21.54
N LYS A 76 -4.63 17.75 22.25
CA LYS A 76 -3.45 16.95 21.99
C LYS A 76 -3.69 15.45 22.19
N PHE A 77 -4.45 15.06 23.22
CA PHE A 77 -4.81 13.65 23.40
C PHE A 77 -5.74 13.15 22.30
N ALA A 78 -6.70 13.98 21.87
CA ALA A 78 -7.59 13.63 20.76
C ALA A 78 -6.80 13.38 19.47
N LEU A 79 -5.81 14.23 19.15
CA LEU A 79 -4.95 14.04 17.97
C LEU A 79 -4.13 12.74 18.01
N LEU A 80 -3.81 12.21 19.19
CA LEU A 80 -3.10 10.94 19.31
C LEU A 80 -3.97 9.73 18.96
N TYR A 81 -5.29 9.86 18.92
CA TYR A 81 -6.20 8.74 18.70
C TYR A 81 -5.92 8.02 17.37
N ASP A 82 -5.82 8.78 16.27
CA ASP A 82 -5.58 8.22 14.94
C ASP A 82 -4.19 7.61 14.76
N LEU A 83 -3.24 8.03 15.60
CA LEU A 83 -1.85 7.57 15.58
C LEU A 83 -1.61 6.38 16.53
N CYS A 84 -2.51 6.18 17.49
CA CYS A 84 -2.38 5.18 18.55
C CYS A 84 -2.91 3.83 18.11
N ILE A 85 -2.04 2.81 18.10
CA ILE A 85 -2.44 1.42 17.81
C ILE A 85 -3.02 0.67 19.02
N GLY A 86 -3.27 1.35 20.15
CA GLY A 86 -3.92 0.75 21.34
C GLY A 86 -3.13 -0.37 22.03
N CYS A 87 -1.78 -0.38 21.94
CA CYS A 87 -0.96 -1.50 22.42
C CYS A 87 -0.73 -1.57 23.94
N GLY A 88 -1.07 -0.53 24.70
CA GLY A 88 -0.89 -0.48 26.17
C GLY A 88 0.56 -0.42 26.67
N ARG A 89 1.58 -0.44 25.79
CA ARG A 89 3.00 -0.42 26.21
C ARG A 89 3.37 0.81 27.04
N CYS A 90 2.79 1.97 26.70
CA CYS A 90 3.02 3.21 27.43
C CYS A 90 2.46 3.17 28.86
N GLU A 91 1.35 2.47 29.09
CA GLU A 91 0.72 2.32 30.40
C GLU A 91 1.59 1.47 31.33
N HIS A 92 2.14 0.37 30.82
CA HIS A 92 3.07 -0.50 31.56
C HIS A 92 4.38 0.21 31.90
N ALA A 93 4.83 1.14 31.05
CA ALA A 93 6.03 1.93 31.28
C ALA A 93 5.80 3.15 32.19
N CYS A 94 4.54 3.49 32.50
CA CYS A 94 4.22 4.65 33.31
C CYS A 94 4.47 4.35 34.79
N THR A 95 5.33 5.14 35.43
CA THR A 95 5.64 5.01 36.88
C THR A 95 4.42 5.26 37.77
N ASN A 96 3.45 6.04 37.29
CA ASN A 96 2.22 6.36 38.01
C ASN A 96 1.03 5.47 37.55
N SER A 97 1.28 4.44 36.74
CA SER A 97 0.24 3.55 36.20
C SER A 97 -0.93 4.29 35.55
N ALA A 98 -0.64 5.39 34.85
CA ALA A 98 -1.68 6.17 34.19
C ALA A 98 -2.33 5.35 33.06
N PRO A 99 -3.67 5.35 32.95
CA PRO A 99 -4.39 4.62 31.91
C PRO A 99 -4.38 5.40 30.58
N ILE A 100 -3.18 5.65 30.04
CA ILE A 100 -2.91 6.53 28.90
C ILE A 100 -3.81 6.25 27.70
N HIS A 101 -4.05 4.99 27.35
CA HIS A 101 -4.91 4.66 26.21
C HIS A 101 -6.36 5.08 26.49
N SER A 102 -6.84 4.85 27.72
CA SER A 102 -8.18 5.29 28.13
C SER A 102 -8.31 6.82 28.15
N LEU A 103 -7.22 7.55 28.44
CA LEU A 103 -7.18 9.02 28.35
C LEU A 103 -7.28 9.52 26.90
N ILE A 104 -6.57 8.86 25.97
CA ILE A 104 -6.67 9.14 24.53
C ILE A 104 -8.12 8.91 24.06
N VAL A 105 -8.71 7.76 24.39
CA VAL A 105 -10.09 7.41 24.03
C VAL A 105 -11.10 8.37 24.67
N ALA A 106 -10.89 8.80 25.91
CA ALA A 106 -11.75 9.77 26.60
C ALA A 106 -11.73 11.14 25.89
N ALA A 107 -10.55 11.61 25.49
CA ALA A 107 -10.40 12.87 24.76
C ALA A 107 -11.01 12.79 23.34
N ALA A 108 -10.94 11.63 22.69
CA ALA A 108 -11.44 11.42 21.33
C ALA A 108 -12.91 10.97 21.25
N GLN A 109 -13.68 11.00 22.34
CA GLN A 109 -15.06 10.49 22.34
C GLN A 109 -15.96 11.11 21.27
N LYS A 110 -15.79 12.41 20.97
CA LYS A 110 -16.56 13.06 19.92
C LYS A 110 -16.25 12.43 18.55
N GLN A 111 -14.97 12.34 18.21
CA GLN A 111 -14.50 11.71 16.99
C GLN A 111 -15.01 10.26 16.86
N ILE A 112 -14.85 9.46 17.92
CA ILE A 112 -15.29 8.05 17.95
C ILE A 112 -16.80 7.90 17.68
N ARG A 113 -17.64 8.81 18.20
CA ARG A 113 -19.10 8.76 17.95
C ARG A 113 -19.45 9.04 16.49
N GLU A 114 -18.60 9.76 15.78
CA GLU A 114 -18.74 10.15 14.39
C GLU A 114 -18.11 9.14 13.41
N GLU A 115 -17.40 8.12 13.91
CA GLU A 115 -16.78 7.03 13.14
C GLU A 115 -17.80 6.04 12.56
N LYS A 116 -18.63 6.53 11.65
CA LYS A 116 -19.57 5.73 10.86
C LYS A 116 -19.12 5.81 9.42
N PHE A 117 -18.79 4.68 8.82
CA PHE A 117 -18.19 4.64 7.49
C PHE A 117 -18.80 3.56 6.63
N TYR A 118 -18.78 3.79 5.32
CA TYR A 118 -19.14 2.78 4.32
C TYR A 118 -17.88 2.04 3.85
N VAL A 119 -17.87 0.73 4.05
CA VAL A 119 -16.85 -0.17 3.52
C VAL A 119 -17.53 -1.14 2.60
N ARG A 120 -17.13 -1.15 1.32
CA ARG A 120 -17.69 -2.12 0.37
C ARG A 120 -17.32 -3.53 0.78
N ALA A 121 -18.26 -4.47 0.72
CA ALA A 121 -17.99 -5.87 1.04
C ALA A 121 -16.91 -6.47 0.13
N GLY A 122 -16.17 -7.45 0.67
CA GLY A 122 -15.18 -8.20 -0.11
C GLY A 122 -15.84 -8.98 -1.24
N ARG A 123 -15.58 -8.59 -2.49
CA ARG A 123 -16.25 -9.18 -3.67
C ARG A 123 -15.59 -10.44 -4.22
N GLY A 124 -14.44 -10.85 -3.68
CA GLY A 124 -13.73 -12.06 -4.12
C GLY A 124 -12.93 -11.86 -5.41
N ALA A 125 -12.91 -12.91 -6.24
CA ALA A 125 -12.07 -12.96 -7.43
C ALA A 125 -12.44 -11.90 -8.49
N ILE A 126 -11.41 -11.36 -9.14
CA ILE A 126 -11.59 -10.58 -10.38
C ILE A 126 -12.12 -11.53 -11.45
N GLN A 127 -13.14 -11.14 -12.21
CA GLN A 127 -13.79 -12.02 -13.17
C GLN A 127 -13.02 -12.07 -14.49
N ASP A 128 -13.15 -13.16 -15.24
CA ASP A 128 -12.48 -13.31 -16.53
C ASP A 128 -12.94 -12.26 -17.56
N VAL A 129 -14.20 -11.83 -17.49
CA VAL A 129 -14.72 -10.74 -18.33
C VAL A 129 -14.00 -9.41 -18.04
N GLU A 130 -13.66 -9.15 -16.77
CA GLU A 130 -12.88 -7.97 -16.40
C GLU A 130 -11.44 -8.12 -16.89
N ILE A 131 -10.82 -9.30 -16.72
CA ILE A 131 -9.46 -9.57 -17.23
C ILE A 131 -9.37 -9.41 -18.75
N ARG A 132 -10.36 -9.88 -19.52
CA ARG A 132 -10.40 -9.67 -20.98
C ARG A 132 -10.47 -8.19 -21.35
N ARG A 133 -11.21 -7.39 -20.57
CA ARG A 133 -11.34 -5.94 -20.80
C ARG A 133 -10.04 -5.19 -20.52
N VAL A 134 -9.36 -5.51 -19.43
CA VAL A 134 -8.19 -4.73 -18.97
C VAL A 134 -6.84 -5.34 -19.32
N GLY A 135 -6.77 -6.61 -19.72
CA GLY A 135 -5.52 -7.33 -19.92
C GLY A 135 -4.59 -6.67 -20.94
N GLY A 136 -5.12 -6.32 -22.11
CA GLY A 136 -4.38 -5.58 -23.13
C GLY A 136 -3.94 -4.20 -22.65
N PRO A 137 -4.86 -3.33 -22.20
CA PRO A 137 -4.51 -2.00 -21.70
C PRO A 137 -3.47 -1.99 -20.57
N ILE A 138 -3.48 -2.96 -19.64
CA ILE A 138 -2.45 -3.08 -18.59
C ILE A 138 -1.09 -3.47 -19.19
N VAL A 139 -1.06 -4.49 -20.06
CA VAL A 139 0.19 -5.00 -20.66
C VAL A 139 0.85 -3.99 -21.59
N LEU A 140 0.05 -3.18 -22.28
CA LEU A 140 0.55 -2.12 -23.16
C LEU A 140 0.91 -0.84 -22.39
N GLY A 141 0.48 -0.71 -21.13
CA GLY A 141 0.71 0.42 -20.24
C GLY A 141 -0.29 1.58 -20.39
N GLU A 142 -1.38 1.40 -21.14
CA GLU A 142 -2.44 2.42 -21.28
C GLU A 142 -3.25 2.59 -20.00
N ILE A 143 -3.47 1.48 -19.28
CA ILE A 143 -3.80 1.54 -17.85
C ILE A 143 -2.46 1.59 -17.11
N PRO A 144 -2.17 2.64 -16.32
CA PRO A 144 -0.86 2.83 -15.71
C PRO A 144 -0.39 1.64 -14.87
N GLY A 145 -1.33 0.95 -14.23
CA GLY A 145 -1.11 -0.35 -13.62
C GLY A 145 -2.08 -0.64 -12.48
N VAL A 146 -1.78 -1.68 -11.73
CA VAL A 146 -2.56 -2.12 -10.57
C VAL A 146 -1.83 -1.75 -9.27
N ILE A 147 -2.50 -1.00 -8.39
CA ILE A 147 -2.00 -0.67 -7.05
C ILE A 147 -2.79 -1.47 -6.01
N ALA A 148 -2.10 -2.35 -5.28
CA ALA A 148 -2.70 -3.20 -4.28
C ALA A 148 -2.44 -2.70 -2.86
N LEU A 149 -3.43 -2.07 -2.22
CA LEU A 149 -3.37 -1.58 -0.84
C LEU A 149 -3.81 -2.69 0.13
N VAL A 150 -2.84 -3.34 0.78
CA VAL A 150 -3.06 -4.57 1.55
C VAL A 150 -2.37 -4.47 2.91
N GLY A 151 -2.52 -5.49 3.76
CA GLY A 151 -1.72 -5.62 4.97
C GLY A 151 -2.44 -5.23 6.26
N CYS A 152 -1.64 -4.90 7.27
CA CYS A 152 -2.08 -4.66 8.65
C CYS A 152 -2.21 -3.16 8.93
N SER A 153 -2.69 -2.80 10.12
CA SER A 153 -2.93 -1.42 10.55
C SER A 153 -1.84 -0.85 11.48
N ASN A 154 -0.60 -1.34 11.39
CA ASN A 154 0.53 -0.78 12.12
C ASN A 154 1.14 0.40 11.35
N TYR A 155 0.31 1.41 11.06
CA TYR A 155 0.68 2.57 10.25
C TYR A 155 1.67 3.48 10.99
N PRO A 156 2.60 4.14 10.27
CA PRO A 156 3.52 5.12 10.88
C PRO A 156 2.79 6.34 11.42
N ALA A 157 1.82 6.86 10.65
CA ALA A 157 0.94 7.94 11.07
C ALA A 157 -0.50 7.42 11.24
N SER A 158 -1.30 7.44 10.18
CA SER A 158 -2.74 7.13 10.24
C SER A 158 -3.21 6.27 9.07
N GLY A 159 -4.33 5.57 9.25
CA GLY A 159 -5.04 4.88 8.18
C GLY A 159 -5.52 5.81 7.06
N VAL A 160 -5.64 7.12 7.33
CA VAL A 160 -5.94 8.16 6.34
C VAL A 160 -4.93 8.18 5.20
N GLU A 161 -3.66 7.90 5.46
CA GLU A 161 -2.62 7.88 4.42
C GLU A 161 -2.90 6.81 3.37
N VAL A 162 -3.44 5.65 3.78
CA VAL A 162 -3.82 4.58 2.87
C VAL A 162 -5.00 5.01 2.00
N ALA A 163 -5.96 5.76 2.55
CA ALA A 163 -7.09 6.31 1.80
C ALA A 163 -6.64 7.36 0.78
N GLN A 164 -5.74 8.27 1.17
CA GLN A 164 -5.18 9.29 0.29
C GLN A 164 -4.37 8.68 -0.85
N MET A 165 -3.57 7.64 -0.57
CA MET A 165 -2.90 6.88 -1.63
C MET A 165 -3.92 6.22 -2.58
N ALA A 166 -4.99 5.62 -2.06
CA ALA A 166 -6.05 5.03 -2.90
C ALA A 166 -6.71 6.06 -3.81
N GLU A 167 -7.05 7.22 -3.25
CA GLU A 167 -7.70 8.31 -3.97
C GLU A 167 -6.79 8.87 -5.07
N GLU A 168 -5.52 9.14 -4.77
CA GLU A 168 -4.56 9.69 -5.72
C GLU A 168 -4.39 8.75 -6.92
N PHE A 169 -4.22 7.46 -6.67
CA PHE A 169 -4.06 6.47 -7.74
C PHE A 169 -5.36 6.23 -8.53
N ALA A 170 -6.51 6.24 -7.88
CA ALA A 170 -7.79 6.14 -8.56
C ALA A 170 -8.07 7.36 -9.47
N LYS A 171 -7.82 8.59 -9.00
CA LYS A 171 -7.90 9.82 -9.81
C LYS A 171 -6.96 9.79 -11.01
N ARG A 172 -5.79 9.17 -10.85
CA ARG A 172 -4.80 8.93 -11.92
C ARG A 172 -5.10 7.73 -12.80
N ARG A 173 -6.31 7.16 -12.72
CA ARG A 173 -6.78 6.04 -13.56
C ARG A 173 -6.01 4.73 -13.38
N TYR A 174 -5.31 4.54 -12.27
CA TYR A 174 -4.81 3.21 -11.89
C TYR A 174 -5.99 2.32 -11.47
N ILE A 175 -5.80 1.00 -11.52
CA ILE A 175 -6.73 0.07 -10.89
C ILE A 175 -6.29 -0.10 -9.44
N VAL A 176 -7.10 0.32 -8.49
CA VAL A 176 -6.81 0.15 -7.06
C VAL A 176 -7.54 -1.08 -6.54
N VAL A 177 -6.80 -1.98 -5.91
CA VAL A 177 -7.37 -3.14 -5.21
C VAL A 177 -6.95 -3.12 -3.76
N ALA A 178 -7.84 -3.55 -2.85
CA ALA A 178 -7.58 -3.54 -1.43
C ALA A 178 -8.06 -4.82 -0.75
N SER A 179 -7.38 -5.19 0.35
CA SER A 179 -7.76 -6.31 1.21
C SER A 179 -7.45 -6.05 2.68
N GLY A 180 -8.08 -6.83 3.57
CA GLY A 180 -7.76 -6.85 4.99
C GLY A 180 -7.95 -5.50 5.70
N CYS A 181 -7.02 -5.14 6.59
CA CYS A 181 -7.11 -3.90 7.36
C CYS A 181 -7.06 -2.66 6.46
N SER A 182 -6.25 -2.69 5.40
CA SER A 182 -6.17 -1.58 4.43
C SER A 182 -7.52 -1.33 3.74
N ALA A 183 -8.26 -2.38 3.37
CA ALA A 183 -9.61 -2.23 2.82
C ALA A 183 -10.59 -1.56 3.81
N MET A 184 -10.43 -1.82 5.11
CA MET A 184 -11.21 -1.11 6.13
C MET A 184 -10.78 0.36 6.21
N SER A 185 -9.47 0.61 6.33
CA SER A 185 -8.91 1.96 6.51
C SER A 185 -9.22 2.90 5.34
N ILE A 186 -9.21 2.42 4.08
CA ILE A 186 -9.57 3.29 2.95
C ILE A 186 -11.05 3.72 2.97
N GLY A 187 -11.93 2.91 3.56
CA GLY A 187 -13.34 3.29 3.74
C GLY A 187 -13.58 4.20 4.95
N MET A 188 -12.62 4.28 5.89
CA MET A 188 -12.68 5.11 7.09
C MET A 188 -12.25 6.57 6.86
N TYR A 189 -12.27 7.02 5.61
CA TYR A 189 -11.94 8.38 5.21
C TYR A 189 -13.08 8.94 4.37
N ARG A 190 -13.40 10.22 4.57
CA ARG A 190 -14.34 10.97 3.76
C ARG A 190 -13.61 12.06 2.99
N ASP A 191 -13.97 12.22 1.73
CA ASP A 191 -13.53 13.36 0.92
C ASP A 191 -14.27 14.66 1.33
N GLU A 192 -13.96 15.75 0.63
CA GLU A 192 -14.57 17.07 0.85
C GLU A 192 -16.08 17.08 0.62
N GLU A 193 -16.62 16.13 -0.15
CA GLU A 193 -18.06 15.93 -0.37
C GLU A 193 -18.72 15.05 0.71
N GLY A 194 -17.94 14.57 1.68
CA GLY A 194 -18.41 13.69 2.75
C GLY A 194 -18.58 12.22 2.33
N LYS A 195 -18.13 11.84 1.13
CA LYS A 195 -18.23 10.47 0.60
C LYS A 195 -16.98 9.66 0.94
N THR A 196 -17.16 8.38 1.20
CA THR A 196 -16.02 7.46 1.32
C THR A 196 -15.40 7.14 -0.02
N ILE A 197 -14.15 6.66 -0.02
CA ILE A 197 -13.48 6.18 -1.25
C ILE A 197 -14.34 5.16 -2.01
N TYR A 198 -15.08 4.30 -1.31
CA TYR A 198 -15.95 3.30 -1.93
C TYR A 198 -17.26 3.86 -2.47
N GLU A 199 -17.66 5.07 -2.09
CA GLU A 199 -18.82 5.76 -2.66
C GLU A 199 -18.40 6.62 -3.86
N THR A 200 -17.21 7.23 -3.79
CA THR A 200 -16.67 8.10 -4.84
C THR A 200 -16.21 7.33 -6.08
N PHE A 201 -15.59 6.16 -5.90
CA PHE A 201 -15.05 5.38 -7.02
C PHE A 201 -15.84 4.09 -7.31
N PRO A 202 -15.97 3.70 -8.60
CA PRO A 202 -16.56 2.42 -8.96
C PRO A 202 -15.66 1.28 -8.45
N GLY A 203 -16.18 0.05 -8.37
CA GLY A 203 -15.33 -1.12 -8.02
C GLY A 203 -15.50 -2.25 -9.00
N SER A 204 -15.60 -1.85 -10.26
CA SER A 204 -15.07 -2.61 -11.37
C SER A 204 -13.55 -2.71 -11.23
N PHE A 205 -12.99 -3.85 -11.63
CA PHE A 205 -11.56 -3.93 -11.90
C PHE A 205 -11.30 -3.25 -13.26
N ASP A 206 -11.14 -1.93 -13.22
CA ASP A 206 -10.90 -1.06 -14.39
C ASP A 206 -10.23 0.26 -13.97
N ALA A 207 -9.76 1.02 -14.95
CA ALA A 207 -9.07 2.29 -14.75
C ALA A 207 -9.88 3.25 -13.86
N GLY A 208 -9.31 3.64 -12.71
CA GLY A 208 -9.96 4.50 -11.71
C GLY A 208 -10.91 3.76 -10.76
N GLY A 209 -11.01 2.43 -10.85
CA GLY A 209 -11.80 1.62 -9.95
C GLY A 209 -11.06 1.30 -8.63
N VAL A 210 -11.82 1.22 -7.54
CA VAL A 210 -11.37 0.80 -6.20
C VAL A 210 -12.13 -0.47 -5.78
N VAL A 211 -11.40 -1.58 -5.69
CA VAL A 211 -11.96 -2.92 -5.48
C VAL A 211 -11.57 -3.48 -4.12
N ASN A 212 -12.54 -3.73 -3.23
CA ASN A 212 -12.30 -4.58 -2.06
C ASN A 212 -12.39 -6.06 -2.44
N VAL A 213 -11.27 -6.78 -2.48
CA VAL A 213 -11.28 -8.23 -2.79
C VAL A 213 -11.66 -9.10 -1.59
N GLY A 214 -11.54 -8.58 -0.36
CA GLY A 214 -11.94 -9.27 0.87
C GLY A 214 -10.87 -9.28 1.96
N SER A 215 -10.86 -10.35 2.77
CA SER A 215 -9.94 -10.50 3.91
C SER A 215 -8.49 -10.77 3.46
N CYS A 216 -7.56 -10.93 4.40
CA CYS A 216 -6.14 -11.14 4.06
C CYS A 216 -5.88 -12.38 3.17
N VAL A 217 -6.73 -13.42 3.23
CA VAL A 217 -6.59 -14.60 2.34
C VAL A 217 -7.02 -14.30 0.90
N ALA A 218 -7.84 -13.26 0.70
CA ALA A 218 -8.28 -12.80 -0.62
C ALA A 218 -7.15 -12.10 -1.41
N ASN A 219 -5.97 -11.88 -0.82
CA ASN A 219 -4.77 -11.49 -1.59
C ASN A 219 -4.43 -12.50 -2.69
N SER A 220 -4.85 -13.77 -2.53
CA SER A 220 -4.78 -14.79 -3.58
C SER A 220 -5.53 -14.38 -4.85
N HIS A 221 -6.60 -13.60 -4.75
CA HIS A 221 -7.34 -13.08 -5.91
C HIS A 221 -6.60 -11.95 -6.63
N ILE A 222 -5.80 -11.15 -5.91
CA ILE A 222 -4.94 -10.12 -6.50
C ILE A 222 -3.81 -10.78 -7.29
N ALA A 223 -3.14 -11.76 -6.69
CA ALA A 223 -2.15 -12.59 -7.39
C ALA A 223 -2.79 -13.34 -8.58
N GLY A 224 -3.98 -13.90 -8.36
CA GLY A 224 -4.78 -14.55 -9.39
C GLY A 224 -5.12 -13.64 -10.55
N ALA A 225 -5.39 -12.35 -10.33
CA ALA A 225 -5.64 -11.38 -11.40
C ALA A 225 -4.40 -11.22 -12.30
N ALA A 226 -3.20 -11.05 -11.71
CA ALA A 226 -1.95 -10.96 -12.48
C ALA A 226 -1.66 -12.24 -13.28
N ILE A 227 -1.85 -13.41 -12.65
CA ILE A 227 -1.71 -14.73 -13.30
C ILE A 227 -2.71 -14.90 -14.45
N LYS A 228 -3.96 -14.46 -14.25
CA LYS A 228 -5.00 -14.53 -15.28
C LYS A 228 -4.77 -13.56 -16.42
N ILE A 229 -4.13 -12.41 -16.22
CA ILE A 229 -3.69 -11.56 -17.34
C ILE A 229 -2.73 -12.36 -18.24
N ALA A 230 -1.71 -13.01 -17.67
CA ALA A 230 -0.79 -13.84 -18.45
C ALA A 230 -1.49 -15.00 -19.17
N SER A 231 -2.43 -15.67 -18.51
CA SER A 231 -3.12 -16.83 -19.09
C SER A 231 -4.23 -16.48 -20.08
N ILE A 232 -5.06 -15.48 -19.80
CA ILE A 232 -6.22 -15.13 -20.64
C ILE A 232 -5.79 -14.22 -21.80
N PHE A 233 -5.02 -13.17 -21.52
CA PHE A 233 -4.60 -12.22 -22.56
C PHE A 233 -3.44 -12.77 -23.39
N ALA A 234 -2.40 -13.29 -22.75
CA ALA A 234 -1.24 -13.84 -23.45
C ALA A 234 -1.27 -15.35 -23.69
N LYS A 235 -2.39 -16.02 -23.37
CA LYS A 235 -2.61 -17.45 -23.63
C LYS A 235 -1.52 -18.37 -23.06
N ARG A 236 -0.84 -17.96 -21.98
CA ARG A 236 0.20 -18.76 -21.32
C ARG A 236 -0.41 -19.91 -20.53
N ASN A 237 0.20 -21.09 -20.63
CA ASN A 237 -0.22 -22.27 -19.87
C ASN A 237 0.17 -22.12 -18.40
N LEU A 238 -0.76 -22.43 -17.49
CA LEU A 238 -0.56 -22.32 -16.04
C LEU A 238 0.01 -23.59 -15.40
N ARG A 239 -0.26 -24.76 -15.98
CA ARG A 239 0.08 -26.04 -15.35
C ARG A 239 1.59 -26.21 -15.26
N ALA A 240 2.10 -26.30 -14.03
CA ALA A 240 3.53 -26.51 -13.73
C ALA A 240 4.47 -25.48 -14.40
N ASN A 241 4.00 -24.25 -14.64
CA ASN A 241 4.71 -23.25 -15.43
C ASN A 241 4.93 -21.92 -14.69
N TYR A 242 5.14 -22.00 -13.38
CA TYR A 242 5.21 -20.81 -12.52
C TYR A 242 6.29 -19.81 -12.97
N GLU A 243 7.45 -20.31 -13.38
CA GLU A 243 8.61 -19.50 -13.80
C GLU A 243 8.26 -18.60 -15.00
N GLU A 244 7.64 -19.13 -16.05
CA GLU A 244 7.23 -18.35 -17.23
C GLU A 244 6.13 -17.33 -16.89
N ILE A 245 5.20 -17.70 -16.00
CA ILE A 245 4.15 -16.78 -15.56
C ILE A 245 4.76 -15.62 -14.75
N ALA A 246 5.71 -15.90 -13.87
CA ALA A 246 6.43 -14.87 -13.12
C ALA A 246 7.26 -13.98 -14.04
N ASP A 247 7.98 -14.56 -15.01
CA ASP A 247 8.73 -13.81 -16.03
C ASP A 247 7.82 -12.89 -16.85
N TYR A 248 6.66 -13.39 -17.29
CA TYR A 248 5.66 -12.60 -18.00
C TYR A 248 5.16 -11.42 -17.17
N ILE A 249 4.77 -11.67 -15.91
CA ILE A 249 4.28 -10.62 -15.00
C ILE A 249 5.37 -9.58 -14.73
N HIS A 250 6.59 -10.04 -14.42
CA HIS A 250 7.74 -9.17 -14.14
C HIS A 250 8.05 -8.22 -15.30
N ASN A 251 8.00 -8.72 -16.54
CA ASN A 251 8.40 -7.95 -17.71
C ASN A 251 7.26 -7.13 -18.35
N ARG A 252 5.99 -7.43 -18.04
CA ARG A 252 4.84 -6.91 -18.82
C ARG A 252 3.66 -6.42 -18.02
N VAL A 253 3.44 -6.90 -16.79
CA VAL A 253 2.25 -6.54 -16.00
C VAL A 253 2.63 -5.50 -14.97
N GLY A 254 2.29 -4.24 -15.27
CA GLY A 254 2.49 -3.12 -14.35
C GLY A 254 1.62 -3.27 -13.10
N ALA A 255 2.23 -3.66 -11.99
CA ALA A 255 1.57 -3.82 -10.70
C ALA A 255 2.51 -3.56 -9.53
N VAL A 256 2.00 -2.99 -8.44
CA VAL A 256 2.75 -2.74 -7.19
C VAL A 256 1.83 -3.00 -6.00
N GLY A 257 2.31 -3.74 -5.01
CA GLY A 257 1.66 -3.87 -3.70
C GLY A 257 2.16 -2.80 -2.73
N ILE A 258 1.27 -2.28 -1.89
CA ILE A 258 1.60 -1.37 -0.79
C ILE A 258 1.02 -1.96 0.49
N ALA A 259 1.90 -2.40 1.37
CA ALA A 259 1.58 -2.91 2.70
C ALA A 259 2.01 -1.91 3.78
N TRP A 260 1.35 -0.75 3.80
CA TRP A 260 1.76 0.43 4.57
C TRP A 260 1.94 0.15 6.05
N GLY A 261 0.97 -0.51 6.69
CA GLY A 261 1.01 -0.86 8.10
C GLY A 261 1.49 -2.28 8.39
N ALA A 262 2.38 -2.86 7.57
CA ALA A 262 2.79 -4.25 7.73
C ALA A 262 3.44 -4.53 9.11
N MET A 263 2.92 -5.52 9.85
CA MET A 263 3.52 -6.00 11.11
C MET A 263 3.56 -7.52 11.31
N SER A 264 2.70 -8.29 10.62
CA SER A 264 2.53 -9.72 10.89
C SER A 264 3.40 -10.59 10.00
N GLN A 265 3.76 -11.80 10.44
CA GLN A 265 4.44 -12.77 9.57
C GLN A 265 3.62 -13.12 8.32
N LYS A 266 2.28 -13.02 8.41
CA LYS A 266 1.39 -13.17 7.23
C LYS A 266 1.67 -12.11 6.17
N ALA A 267 1.91 -10.85 6.55
CA ALA A 267 2.22 -9.79 5.61
C ALA A 267 3.55 -10.06 4.89
N ALA A 268 4.59 -10.52 5.61
CA ALA A 268 5.86 -10.93 5.01
C ALA A 268 5.69 -12.11 4.03
N ALA A 269 4.90 -13.13 4.39
CA ALA A 269 4.63 -14.27 3.52
C ALA A 269 3.83 -13.87 2.27
N ILE A 270 2.83 -12.99 2.40
CA ILE A 270 2.06 -12.45 1.27
C ILE A 270 2.99 -11.65 0.34
N ALA A 271 3.77 -10.71 0.89
CA ALA A 271 4.75 -9.95 0.10
C ALA A 271 5.71 -10.90 -0.62
N SER A 272 6.10 -11.99 0.04
CA SER A 272 6.98 -12.99 -0.55
C SER A 272 6.36 -13.78 -1.71
N GLY A 273 5.05 -13.98 -1.69
CA GLY A 273 4.33 -14.55 -2.83
C GLY A 273 4.37 -13.60 -4.04
N PHE A 274 4.19 -12.30 -3.81
CA PHE A 274 4.14 -11.30 -4.88
C PHE A 274 5.50 -11.00 -5.50
N TRP A 275 6.56 -10.84 -4.70
CA TRP A 275 7.90 -10.64 -5.28
C TRP A 275 8.34 -11.85 -6.11
N ARG A 276 7.85 -13.05 -5.78
CA ARG A 276 8.18 -14.29 -6.50
C ARG A 276 7.40 -14.38 -7.80
N LEU A 277 6.27 -13.69 -7.90
CA LEU A 277 5.52 -13.48 -9.14
C LEU A 277 6.06 -12.30 -9.95
N GLY A 278 7.15 -11.64 -9.53
CA GLY A 278 7.68 -10.47 -10.22
C GLY A 278 6.91 -9.17 -9.96
N VAL A 279 6.09 -9.13 -8.90
CA VAL A 279 5.34 -7.94 -8.49
C VAL A 279 6.04 -7.25 -7.32
N PRO A 280 6.53 -6.00 -7.49
CA PRO A 280 7.09 -5.21 -6.40
C PRO A 280 6.14 -4.98 -5.23
N VAL A 281 6.69 -4.92 -4.02
CA VAL A 281 5.96 -4.58 -2.81
C VAL A 281 6.66 -3.47 -2.03
N ILE A 282 5.92 -2.42 -1.70
CA ILE A 282 6.33 -1.34 -0.81
C ILE A 282 5.73 -1.60 0.57
N VAL A 283 6.51 -1.43 1.63
CA VAL A 283 6.04 -1.42 3.02
C VAL A 283 6.29 -0.06 3.64
N GLY A 284 5.51 0.30 4.65
CA GLY A 284 5.83 1.48 5.47
C GLY A 284 7.08 1.25 6.32
N PRO A 285 7.51 2.25 7.10
CA PRO A 285 8.82 2.26 7.75
C PRO A 285 8.97 1.12 8.77
N HIS A 286 7.87 0.70 9.43
CA HIS A 286 7.89 -0.45 10.32
C HIS A 286 8.16 -1.79 9.61
N GLY A 287 7.92 -1.88 8.30
CA GLY A 287 8.26 -3.05 7.49
C GLY A 287 9.76 -3.30 7.36
N SER A 288 10.61 -2.30 7.61
CA SER A 288 12.06 -2.48 7.74
C SER A 288 12.45 -3.56 8.77
N LYS A 289 11.61 -3.76 9.78
CA LYS A 289 11.79 -4.76 10.85
C LYS A 289 11.71 -6.22 10.36
N TYR A 290 11.29 -6.47 9.12
CA TYR A 290 11.38 -7.80 8.49
C TYR A 290 12.81 -8.21 8.10
N ARG A 291 13.80 -7.31 8.23
CA ARG A 291 15.26 -7.55 8.12
C ARG A 291 15.80 -7.87 6.72
N ARG A 292 14.94 -8.10 5.73
CA ARG A 292 15.36 -8.36 4.34
C ARG A 292 14.61 -7.42 3.41
N MET A 293 15.34 -6.73 2.56
CA MET A 293 14.84 -5.94 1.42
C MET A 293 15.39 -6.52 0.12
N LEU A 294 14.68 -6.30 -0.99
CA LEU A 294 15.07 -6.75 -2.32
C LEU A 294 15.25 -5.51 -3.20
N LEU A 295 16.41 -4.88 -3.03
CA LEU A 295 16.77 -3.62 -3.67
C LEU A 295 17.72 -3.90 -4.85
N GLY A 296 17.32 -3.51 -6.05
CA GLY A 296 18.21 -3.45 -7.20
C GLY A 296 19.22 -2.31 -7.11
N ARG A 297 20.24 -2.40 -7.97
CA ARG A 297 21.35 -1.45 -8.08
C ARG A 297 21.30 -0.72 -9.42
N ARG A 298 20.60 0.42 -9.47
CA ARG A 298 20.50 1.22 -10.71
C ARG A 298 21.84 1.72 -11.25
N ASP A 299 22.90 1.72 -10.43
CA ASP A 299 24.26 2.08 -10.80
C ASP A 299 25.02 0.96 -11.56
N ARG A 300 24.48 -0.26 -11.61
CA ARG A 300 25.10 -1.42 -12.29
C ARG A 300 24.33 -1.81 -13.54
N ASP A 301 24.77 -1.33 -14.69
CA ASP A 301 24.06 -1.57 -15.96
C ASP A 301 23.92 -3.06 -16.31
N GLU A 302 24.90 -3.88 -15.94
CA GLU A 302 24.93 -5.34 -16.18
C GLU A 302 23.75 -6.11 -15.56
N ASP A 303 23.17 -5.60 -14.48
CA ASP A 303 22.02 -6.20 -13.78
C ASP A 303 20.70 -5.99 -14.54
N TRP A 304 20.67 -5.11 -15.55
CA TRP A 304 19.45 -4.64 -16.22
C TRP A 304 19.32 -5.09 -17.67
N PHE A 305 19.99 -6.20 -18.03
CA PHE A 305 19.86 -6.84 -19.34
C PHE A 305 18.94 -8.06 -19.29
N VAL A 306 18.06 -8.15 -20.28
CA VAL A 306 17.18 -9.30 -20.53
C VAL A 306 17.40 -9.83 -21.94
N TYR A 307 16.85 -10.99 -22.26
CA TYR A 307 16.83 -11.49 -23.64
C TYR A 307 15.63 -10.90 -24.38
N ASP A 308 15.82 -10.52 -25.64
CA ASP A 308 14.71 -10.39 -26.58
C ASP A 308 14.32 -11.80 -27.06
N ALA A 309 13.12 -12.25 -26.73
CA ALA A 309 12.64 -13.58 -27.08
C ALA A 309 12.56 -13.80 -28.60
N ARG A 310 12.57 -12.75 -29.43
CA ARG A 310 12.53 -12.86 -30.90
C ARG A 310 13.90 -13.18 -31.49
N THR A 311 14.96 -12.54 -30.99
CA THR A 311 16.31 -12.58 -31.58
C THR A 311 17.33 -13.33 -30.71
N GLY A 312 17.05 -13.49 -29.42
CA GLY A 312 17.99 -14.03 -28.44
C GLY A 312 19.07 -13.03 -27.99
N GLU A 313 19.06 -11.81 -28.50
CA GLU A 313 20.02 -10.77 -28.12
C GLU A 313 19.77 -10.26 -26.70
N ARG A 314 20.85 -9.84 -26.02
CA ARG A 314 20.75 -9.16 -24.73
C ARG A 314 20.43 -7.69 -24.94
N VAL A 315 19.30 -7.24 -24.40
CA VAL A 315 18.83 -5.85 -24.49
C VAL A 315 18.76 -5.24 -23.10
N TYR A 316 19.28 -4.03 -22.96
CA TYR A 316 19.16 -3.24 -21.74
C TYR A 316 17.72 -2.72 -21.59
N VAL A 317 17.08 -3.00 -20.46
CA VAL A 317 15.70 -2.57 -20.17
C VAL A 317 15.58 -1.58 -19.01
N GLY A 318 16.71 -1.24 -18.39
CA GLY A 318 16.76 -0.38 -17.23
C GLY A 318 16.14 -1.00 -15.97
N PRO A 319 16.11 -0.24 -14.87
CA PRO A 319 15.58 -0.70 -13.59
C PRO A 319 14.05 -0.74 -13.55
N CYS A 320 13.43 -1.60 -14.38
CA CYS A 320 11.99 -1.69 -14.59
C CYS A 320 11.40 -3.08 -14.22
N PRO A 321 11.04 -3.35 -12.96
CA PRO A 321 11.14 -2.49 -11.76
C PRO A 321 12.48 -2.62 -11.01
N GLU A 322 12.95 -1.54 -10.37
CA GLU A 322 14.23 -1.53 -9.64
C GLU A 322 14.21 -2.41 -8.38
N HIS A 323 13.12 -2.35 -7.63
CA HIS A 323 13.01 -3.00 -6.33
C HIS A 323 11.85 -3.97 -6.36
N LEU A 324 12.03 -5.13 -5.73
CA LEU A 324 10.94 -6.06 -5.47
C LEU A 324 10.40 -5.93 -4.04
N PHE A 325 11.21 -5.40 -3.11
CA PHE A 325 10.78 -5.09 -1.75
C PHE A 325 11.48 -3.86 -1.21
N TYR A 326 10.68 -2.82 -0.95
CA TYR A 326 11.15 -1.49 -0.56
C TYR A 326 10.41 -1.00 0.68
N ALA A 327 11.12 -0.34 1.60
CA ALA A 327 10.51 0.35 2.73
C ALA A 327 10.53 1.86 2.47
N ALA A 328 9.36 2.45 2.35
CA ALA A 328 9.19 3.90 2.28
C ALA A 328 8.91 4.47 3.66
N GLU A 329 9.41 5.67 3.92
CA GLU A 329 9.25 6.41 5.18
C GLU A 329 7.96 7.22 5.19
N THR A 330 7.60 7.85 4.06
CA THR A 330 6.40 8.70 3.92
C THR A 330 5.45 8.19 2.85
N LYS A 331 4.17 8.58 2.92
CA LYS A 331 3.19 8.22 1.88
C LYS A 331 3.53 8.87 0.54
N GLU A 332 4.11 10.07 0.55
CA GLU A 332 4.58 10.79 -0.63
C GLU A 332 5.63 9.96 -1.37
N GLU A 333 6.62 9.45 -0.62
CA GLU A 333 7.64 8.56 -1.15
C GLU A 333 7.05 7.25 -1.66
N ALA A 334 6.13 6.64 -0.91
CA ALA A 334 5.46 5.43 -1.35
C ALA A 334 4.70 5.63 -2.67
N MET A 335 4.04 6.78 -2.85
CA MET A 335 3.32 7.10 -4.10
C MET A 335 4.26 7.31 -5.28
N VAL A 336 5.32 8.10 -5.11
CA VAL A 336 6.33 8.32 -6.15
C VAL A 336 7.01 7.00 -6.54
N MET A 337 7.38 6.20 -5.54
CA MET A 337 8.01 4.90 -5.76
C MET A 337 7.04 3.90 -6.42
N ALA A 338 5.75 3.90 -6.08
CA ALA A 338 4.78 3.03 -6.72
C ALA A 338 4.58 3.38 -8.20
N ALA A 339 4.51 4.67 -8.56
CA ALA A 339 4.42 5.12 -9.96
C ALA A 339 5.68 4.76 -10.78
N ARG A 340 6.84 4.68 -10.12
CA ARG A 340 8.10 4.23 -10.71
C ARG A 340 8.14 2.71 -10.89
N LEU A 341 7.88 1.96 -9.82
CA LEU A 341 7.93 0.49 -9.80
C LEU A 341 6.84 -0.18 -10.63
N VAL A 342 5.85 0.55 -11.16
CA VAL A 342 4.83 0.01 -12.07
C VAL A 342 5.31 -0.06 -13.54
N MET A 343 6.40 0.63 -13.88
CA MET A 343 6.98 0.61 -15.23
C MET A 343 7.53 -0.78 -15.56
N ARG A 344 7.41 -1.18 -16.82
CA ARG A 344 7.76 -2.53 -17.29
C ARG A 344 8.54 -2.45 -18.58
N ALA A 345 9.49 -3.35 -18.76
CA ALA A 345 10.34 -3.41 -19.96
C ALA A 345 9.53 -3.37 -21.28
N ASN A 346 8.38 -4.05 -21.31
CA ASN A 346 7.50 -4.18 -22.47
C ASN A 346 6.47 -3.05 -22.65
N ASP A 347 6.48 -1.99 -21.86
CA ASP A 347 5.52 -0.89 -22.05
C ASP A 347 5.59 -0.39 -23.50
N THR A 348 4.45 -0.10 -24.14
CA THR A 348 4.47 0.58 -25.44
C THR A 348 4.95 2.02 -25.29
N ALA A 349 5.28 2.70 -26.38
CA ALA A 349 5.63 4.13 -26.34
C ALA A 349 4.54 4.98 -25.65
N LYS A 350 3.27 4.74 -26.02
CA LYS A 350 2.11 5.39 -25.41
C LYS A 350 1.98 5.05 -23.93
N GLY A 351 2.11 3.77 -23.56
CA GLY A 351 2.00 3.34 -22.17
C GLY A 351 3.12 3.89 -21.28
N ARG A 352 4.36 3.89 -21.79
CA ARG A 352 5.50 4.48 -21.10
C ARG A 352 5.32 5.98 -20.90
N ALA A 353 4.82 6.70 -21.92
CA ALA A 353 4.52 8.12 -21.80
C ALA A 353 3.53 8.40 -20.66
N ILE A 354 2.45 7.63 -20.54
CA ILE A 354 1.48 7.77 -19.45
C ILE A 354 2.13 7.54 -18.09
N LYS A 355 2.90 6.45 -17.93
CA LYS A 355 3.57 6.12 -16.66
C LYS A 355 4.63 7.17 -16.28
N LEU A 356 5.43 7.64 -17.24
CA LEU A 356 6.41 8.70 -17.03
C LEU A 356 5.74 10.02 -16.63
N SER A 357 4.64 10.41 -17.30
CA SER A 357 3.88 11.60 -16.93
C SER A 357 3.38 11.51 -15.48
N HIS A 358 2.84 10.37 -15.04
CA HIS A 358 2.43 10.21 -13.65
C HIS A 358 3.60 10.25 -12.66
N TYR A 359 4.72 9.60 -12.99
CA TYR A 359 5.91 9.61 -12.15
C TYR A 359 6.49 11.02 -11.98
N ILE A 360 6.65 11.75 -13.09
CA ILE A 360 7.14 13.13 -13.10
C ILE A 360 6.19 14.04 -12.34
N ASP A 361 4.88 13.94 -12.57
CA ASP A 361 3.90 14.78 -11.91
C ASP A 361 3.86 14.53 -10.39
N LEU A 362 3.92 13.27 -9.94
CA LEU A 362 4.01 12.94 -8.51
C LEU A 362 5.31 13.48 -7.90
N HIS A 363 6.43 13.36 -8.61
CA HIS A 363 7.72 13.88 -8.14
C HIS A 363 7.71 15.42 -8.04
N LYS A 364 7.14 16.12 -9.02
CA LYS A 364 6.98 17.58 -8.97
C LYS A 364 6.01 17.99 -7.86
N LYS A 365 4.88 17.29 -7.70
CA LYS A 365 3.86 17.56 -6.67
C LYS A 365 4.41 17.43 -5.26
N PHE A 366 5.20 16.39 -4.98
CA PHE A 366 5.65 16.11 -3.61
C PHE A 366 7.06 16.59 -3.30
N TYR A 367 7.96 16.64 -4.29
CA TYR A 367 9.36 17.01 -4.08
C TYR A 367 9.77 18.30 -4.79
N GLY A 368 8.87 18.94 -5.54
CA GLY A 368 9.15 20.22 -6.23
C GLY A 368 10.23 20.14 -7.31
N THR A 369 10.65 18.94 -7.70
CA THR A 369 11.82 18.69 -8.56
C THR A 369 11.48 17.68 -9.65
N MET A 370 12.35 17.54 -10.66
CA MET A 370 12.27 16.50 -11.68
C MET A 370 13.00 15.24 -11.18
N PRO A 371 12.56 14.01 -11.54
CA PRO A 371 13.32 12.82 -11.23
C PRO A 371 14.73 12.84 -11.85
N ASP A 372 15.72 12.41 -11.06
CA ASP A 372 17.14 12.41 -11.44
C ASP A 372 17.51 11.30 -12.44
N ASP A 373 16.61 10.34 -12.65
CA ASP A 373 16.88 9.08 -13.32
C ASP A 373 16.00 8.81 -14.55
N LEU A 374 15.32 9.83 -15.07
CA LEU A 374 14.46 9.71 -16.26
C LEU A 374 15.16 9.06 -17.46
N HIS A 375 16.44 9.36 -17.67
CA HIS A 375 17.29 8.76 -18.70
C HIS A 375 17.39 7.23 -18.66
N LEU A 376 17.09 6.59 -17.53
CA LEU A 376 17.05 5.13 -17.41
C LEU A 376 15.72 4.53 -17.92
N PHE A 377 14.67 5.34 -18.03
CA PHE A 377 13.30 4.91 -18.32
C PHE A 377 12.78 5.37 -19.69
N VAL A 378 13.42 6.35 -20.33
CA VAL A 378 13.09 6.79 -21.69
C VAL A 378 13.89 5.94 -22.67
N ARG A 379 13.22 5.28 -23.63
CA ARG A 379 13.86 4.44 -24.66
C ARG A 379 13.94 5.13 -26.01
N SER A 380 12.96 5.96 -26.33
CA SER A 380 12.90 6.78 -27.54
C SER A 380 12.11 8.07 -27.26
N GLU A 381 12.19 9.06 -28.16
CA GLU A 381 11.40 10.30 -27.99
C GLU A 381 9.88 10.06 -27.92
N SER A 382 9.41 8.96 -28.51
CA SER A 382 8.00 8.54 -28.49
C SER A 382 7.51 8.08 -27.10
N ASP A 383 8.42 7.79 -26.16
CA ASP A 383 8.07 7.52 -24.76
C ASP A 383 7.69 8.81 -24.00
N LEU A 384 7.75 10.00 -24.62
CA LEU A 384 7.45 11.28 -23.98
C LEU A 384 6.13 11.87 -24.48
N SER A 385 5.26 12.25 -23.55
CA SER A 385 4.07 13.04 -23.86
C SER A 385 4.46 14.41 -24.40
N VAL A 386 3.63 14.97 -25.29
CA VAL A 386 3.88 16.27 -25.93
C VAL A 386 4.15 17.37 -24.90
N THR A 387 3.45 17.33 -23.77
CA THR A 387 3.54 18.34 -22.71
C THR A 387 4.86 18.37 -21.94
N ILE A 388 5.58 17.25 -21.84
CA ILE A 388 6.82 17.15 -21.05
C ILE A 388 8.06 16.96 -21.93
N ARG A 389 7.87 16.76 -23.24
CA ARG A 389 8.92 16.34 -24.16
C ARG A 389 10.12 17.27 -24.13
N ASP A 390 9.91 18.57 -24.32
CA ASP A 390 11.01 19.53 -24.47
C ASP A 390 11.87 19.61 -23.19
N GLU A 391 11.21 19.65 -22.04
CA GLU A 391 11.86 19.70 -20.72
C GLU A 391 12.68 18.43 -20.47
N VAL A 392 12.10 17.25 -20.72
CA VAL A 392 12.78 15.97 -20.50
C VAL A 392 13.90 15.74 -21.50
N MET A 393 13.71 16.09 -22.78
CA MET A 393 14.75 15.93 -23.81
C MET A 393 16.01 16.74 -23.51
N LYS A 394 15.87 17.92 -22.89
CA LYS A 394 17.01 18.70 -22.41
C LYS A 394 17.85 17.91 -21.39
N ILE A 395 17.19 17.30 -20.40
CA ILE A 395 17.83 16.48 -19.37
C ILE A 395 18.50 15.24 -19.98
N LEU A 396 17.84 14.59 -20.95
CA LEU A 396 18.38 13.43 -21.64
C LEU A 396 19.66 13.76 -22.41
N ARG A 397 19.69 14.90 -23.10
CA ARG A 397 20.89 15.39 -23.82
C ARG A 397 22.05 15.68 -22.86
N GLU A 398 21.77 16.33 -21.73
CA GLU A 398 22.78 16.60 -20.69
C GLU A 398 23.37 15.30 -20.10
N LYS A 399 22.59 14.22 -20.07
CA LYS A 399 23.02 12.89 -19.59
C LYS A 399 23.60 11.97 -20.67
N GLY A 400 23.79 12.45 -21.89
CA GLY A 400 24.36 11.63 -22.99
C GLY A 400 23.50 10.41 -23.35
N TRP A 401 22.18 10.51 -23.15
CA TRP A 401 21.23 9.45 -23.43
C TRP A 401 21.23 9.03 -24.90
N LYS A 402 20.97 7.74 -25.15
CA LYS A 402 20.87 7.13 -26.49
C LYS A 402 19.59 6.33 -26.60
N GLU A 403 19.00 6.32 -27.80
CA GLU A 403 17.82 5.51 -28.07
C GLU A 403 18.10 4.02 -27.93
N ARG A 404 17.08 3.29 -27.47
CA ARG A 404 17.12 1.84 -27.22
C ARG A 404 15.84 1.20 -27.78
N PRO A 405 15.92 -0.01 -28.33
CA PRO A 405 14.75 -0.69 -28.86
C PRO A 405 13.81 -1.14 -27.72
N ILE A 406 12.54 -1.35 -28.06
CA ILE A 406 11.58 -2.02 -27.18
C ILE A 406 11.70 -3.54 -27.43
N PRO A 407 12.17 -4.33 -26.45
CA PRO A 407 12.37 -5.76 -26.66
C PRO A 407 11.05 -6.55 -26.57
N ASP A 408 11.10 -7.84 -26.92
CA ASP A 408 10.15 -8.86 -26.45
C ASP A 408 10.76 -9.54 -25.20
N PRO A 409 10.75 -8.88 -24.01
CA PRO A 409 11.64 -9.24 -22.91
C PRO A 409 11.32 -10.59 -22.27
N THR A 410 12.37 -11.32 -21.92
CA THR A 410 12.34 -12.48 -21.03
C THR A 410 13.68 -12.67 -20.30
N LEU A 411 13.61 -13.14 -19.05
CA LEU A 411 14.76 -13.61 -18.29
C LEU A 411 15.08 -15.09 -18.54
N LEU A 412 14.27 -15.77 -19.36
CA LEU A 412 14.32 -17.22 -19.54
C LEU A 412 14.87 -17.58 -20.93
N PRO A 413 16.12 -18.09 -21.03
CA PRO A 413 16.70 -18.47 -22.32
C PRO A 413 15.85 -19.50 -23.08
N ARG A 414 15.13 -20.37 -22.37
CA ARG A 414 14.25 -21.40 -22.97
C ARG A 414 13.05 -20.83 -23.74
N LEU A 415 12.74 -19.53 -23.57
CA LEU A 415 11.65 -18.85 -24.27
C LEU A 415 12.10 -18.10 -25.53
N ILE A 416 13.41 -18.07 -25.81
CA ILE A 416 13.94 -17.51 -27.05
C ILE A 416 13.45 -18.38 -28.21
N ARG A 417 12.83 -17.74 -29.21
CA ARG A 417 12.35 -18.42 -30.42
C ARG A 417 13.56 -19.00 -31.13
N LYS A 418 13.54 -20.31 -31.36
CA LYS A 418 14.51 -20.95 -32.24
C LYS A 418 14.18 -20.52 -33.66
N GLU A 419 15.19 -20.10 -34.42
CA GLU A 419 15.05 -20.00 -35.88
C GLU A 419 14.65 -21.38 -36.40
N VAL A 420 13.56 -21.42 -37.20
CA VAL A 420 13.08 -22.63 -37.87
C VAL A 420 13.76 -22.74 -39.22
#